data_AF-A0A4P6X9K9-F1
#
_entry.id   AF-A0A4P6X9K9-F1
#
_cell.length_a   1.000
_cell.length_b   1.000
_cell.length_c   1.000
_cell.angle_alpha   90.00
_cell.angle_beta   90.00
_cell.angle_gamma   90.00
#
_symmetry.space_group_name_H-M   'P 1'
#
loop_
_entity.id
_entity.type
_entity.pdbx_description
1 polymer ?
#
loop_
_entity_poly.entity_id
_entity_poly.type
_entity_poly.pdbx_seq_one_letter_code
_entity_poly.pdbx_strand_id
1 'polypeptide(L)'
;MLSQLEQVSANLAAARALRAEGVAYRVIGRRLALTTSQLGHIRRTLKREKAGQTRLHRTMPGATARDFPVGRSALPAGLRGILTRAGYRTLGDLADRIADRDQPGLETMPGLGPVRIRLVRALLDEFGLRAGSSDLQAAIEALFPDLRD
;
A
#
# COMPACT_ATOMS: atom_id res chain seq x y z
N MET A 1 14.78 -16.31 -5.76
CA MET A 1 13.73 -16.33 -6.81
C MET A 1 12.43 -15.89 -6.16
N LEU A 2 11.72 -14.89 -6.69
CA LEU A 2 10.47 -14.39 -6.10
C LEU A 2 9.35 -15.41 -6.31
N SER A 3 8.45 -15.54 -5.34
CA SER A 3 7.20 -16.29 -5.55
C SER A 3 6.35 -15.59 -6.61
N GLN A 4 5.44 -16.34 -7.26
CA GLN A 4 4.54 -15.79 -8.28
C GLN A 4 3.75 -14.57 -7.76
N LEU A 5 3.35 -14.60 -6.49
CA LEU A 5 2.57 -13.56 -5.85
C LEU A 5 3.41 -12.30 -5.59
N GLU A 6 4.69 -12.46 -5.23
CA GLU A 6 5.63 -11.35 -5.12
C GLU A 6 5.96 -10.74 -6.47
N GLN A 7 6.12 -11.56 -7.51
CA GLN A 7 6.34 -11.07 -8.87
C GLN A 7 5.16 -10.23 -9.35
N VAL A 8 3.93 -10.68 -9.10
CA VAL A 8 2.72 -9.91 -9.45
C VAL A 8 2.68 -8.57 -8.69
N SER A 9 3.02 -8.58 -7.40
CA SER A 9 3.06 -7.33 -6.62
C SER A 9 4.16 -6.38 -7.07
N ALA A 10 5.35 -6.89 -7.36
CA ALA A 10 6.46 -6.10 -7.87
C ALA A 10 6.12 -5.47 -9.24
N ASN A 11 5.53 -6.27 -10.13
CA ASN A 11 5.06 -5.79 -11.44
C ASN A 11 3.96 -4.75 -11.30
N LEU A 12 3.05 -4.89 -10.32
CA LEU A 12 2.00 -3.91 -10.05
C LEU A 12 2.58 -2.59 -9.52
N ALA A 13 3.53 -2.66 -8.57
CA ALA A 13 4.21 -1.48 -8.03
C ALA A 13 5.00 -0.74 -9.11
N ALA A 14 5.80 -1.46 -9.91
CA ALA A 14 6.55 -0.88 -11.02
C ALA A 14 5.61 -0.27 -12.09
N ALA A 15 4.51 -0.95 -12.42
CA ALA A 15 3.51 -0.42 -13.34
C ALA A 15 2.85 0.85 -12.80
N ARG A 16 2.63 0.95 -11.49
CA ARG A 16 2.09 2.17 -10.86
C ARG A 16 3.07 3.34 -10.97
N ALA A 17 4.34 3.13 -10.64
CA ALA A 17 5.38 4.15 -10.76
C ALA A 17 5.45 4.69 -12.21
N LEU A 18 5.54 3.78 -13.19
CA LEU A 18 5.53 4.13 -14.61
C LEU A 18 4.23 4.86 -15.02
N ARG A 19 3.08 4.51 -14.44
CA ARG A 19 1.82 5.24 -14.70
C ARG A 19 1.82 6.64 -14.10
N ALA A 20 2.43 6.84 -12.94
CA ALA A 20 2.61 8.16 -12.33
C ALA A 20 3.51 9.06 -13.18
N GLU A 21 4.53 8.49 -13.83
CA GLU A 21 5.36 9.14 -14.85
C GLU A 21 4.65 9.38 -16.19
N GLY A 22 3.36 9.04 -16.31
CA GLY A 22 2.57 9.25 -17.53
C GLY A 22 2.74 8.17 -18.61
N VAL A 23 3.55 7.13 -18.38
CA VAL A 23 3.85 6.08 -19.38
C VAL A 23 2.58 5.30 -19.77
N ALA A 24 2.38 5.07 -21.06
CA ALA A 24 1.23 4.31 -21.57
C ALA A 24 1.32 2.81 -21.23
N TYR A 25 0.18 2.15 -20.95
CA TYR A 25 0.14 0.73 -20.57
C TYR A 25 0.82 -0.21 -21.57
N ARG A 26 0.75 0.07 -22.88
CA ARG A 26 1.44 -0.74 -23.91
C ARG A 26 2.96 -0.68 -23.76
N VAL A 27 3.51 0.45 -23.32
CA VAL A 27 4.94 0.62 -23.05
C VAL A 27 5.31 -0.07 -21.74
N ILE A 28 4.48 0.04 -20.71
CA ILE A 28 4.66 -0.68 -19.44
C ILE A 28 4.72 -2.20 -19.65
N GLY A 29 3.78 -2.75 -20.44
CA GLY A 29 3.76 -4.17 -20.76
C GLY A 29 5.07 -4.66 -21.41
N ARG A 30 5.65 -3.84 -22.31
CA ARG A 30 6.95 -4.14 -22.93
C ARG A 30 8.11 -4.03 -21.94
N ARG A 31 8.19 -2.95 -21.16
CA ARG A 31 9.27 -2.71 -20.20
C ARG A 31 9.34 -3.77 -19.10
N LEU A 32 8.18 -4.24 -18.64
CA LEU A 32 8.06 -5.21 -17.55
C LEU A 32 7.92 -6.66 -18.06
N ALA A 33 8.08 -6.90 -19.37
CA ALA A 33 7.91 -8.21 -20.00
C ALA A 33 6.59 -8.93 -19.61
N LEU A 34 5.49 -8.17 -19.57
CA LEU A 34 4.18 -8.66 -19.13
C LEU A 34 3.40 -9.27 -20.28
N THR A 35 2.73 -10.38 -20.00
CA THR A 35 1.71 -10.91 -20.91
C THR A 35 0.49 -9.99 -20.95
N THR A 36 -0.33 -10.13 -22.00
CA THR A 36 -1.59 -9.38 -22.14
C THR A 36 -2.52 -9.59 -20.95
N SER A 37 -2.58 -10.81 -20.40
CA SER A 37 -3.42 -11.13 -19.24
C SER A 37 -2.92 -10.46 -17.95
N GLN A 38 -1.61 -10.46 -17.72
CA GLN A 38 -0.98 -9.78 -16.58
C GLN A 38 -1.18 -8.26 -16.67
N LEU A 39 -0.97 -7.66 -17.84
CA LEU A 39 -1.20 -6.23 -18.06
C LEU A 39 -2.67 -5.87 -17.86
N GLY A 40 -3.60 -6.72 -18.33
CA GLY A 40 -5.03 -6.56 -18.12
C GLY A 40 -5.42 -6.61 -16.64
N HIS A 41 -4.80 -7.51 -15.86
CA HIS A 41 -4.98 -7.58 -14.41
C HIS A 41 -4.50 -6.29 -13.73
N ILE A 42 -3.27 -5.85 -14.02
CA ILE A 42 -2.68 -4.63 -13.47
C ILE A 42 -3.56 -3.42 -13.75
N ARG A 43 -3.98 -3.22 -15.01
CA ARG A 43 -4.85 -2.10 -15.40
C ARG A 43 -6.17 -2.08 -14.62
N ARG A 44 -6.79 -3.23 -14.41
CA ARG A 44 -8.04 -3.34 -13.63
C ARG A 44 -7.81 -3.02 -12.16
N THR A 45 -6.69 -3.45 -11.59
CA THR A 45 -6.35 -3.19 -10.18
C THR A 45 -6.09 -1.71 -9.96
N LEU A 46 -5.24 -1.07 -10.76
CA LEU A 46 -4.95 0.37 -10.66
C LEU A 46 -6.20 1.24 -10.92
N LYS A 47 -7.06 0.83 -11.88
CA LYS A 47 -8.34 1.52 -12.12
C LYS A 47 -9.26 1.46 -10.90
N ARG A 48 -9.37 0.29 -10.24
CA ARG A 48 -10.20 0.10 -9.04
C ARG A 48 -9.69 0.92 -7.87
N GLU A 49 -8.37 0.94 -7.66
CA GLU A 49 -7.72 1.72 -6.62
C GLU A 49 -7.98 3.23 -6.80
N LYS A 50 -7.70 3.76 -8.01
CA LYS A 50 -7.98 5.17 -8.34
C LYS A 50 -9.45 5.52 -8.13
N ALA A 51 -10.37 4.66 -8.60
CA ALA A 51 -11.80 4.88 -8.38
C ALA A 51 -12.18 4.86 -6.89
N GLY A 52 -11.50 4.02 -6.10
CA GLY A 52 -11.63 3.99 -4.63
C GLY A 52 -11.21 5.31 -4.00
N GLN A 53 -10.06 5.86 -4.41
CA GLN A 53 -9.54 7.14 -3.91
C GLN A 53 -10.46 8.30 -4.31
N THR A 54 -10.88 8.36 -5.58
CA THR A 54 -11.83 9.39 -6.03
C THR A 54 -13.13 9.33 -5.25
N ARG A 55 -13.67 8.12 -4.99
CA ARG A 55 -14.89 7.97 -4.19
C ARG A 55 -14.66 8.45 -2.75
N LEU A 56 -13.52 8.10 -2.15
CA LEU A 56 -13.17 8.52 -0.80
C LEU A 56 -13.15 10.05 -0.67
N HIS A 57 -12.41 10.74 -1.55
CA HIS A 57 -12.35 12.21 -1.55
C HIS A 57 -13.71 12.87 -1.83
N ARG A 58 -14.55 12.22 -2.65
CA ARG A 58 -15.91 12.71 -2.90
C ARG A 58 -16.81 12.57 -1.68
N THR A 59 -16.71 11.47 -0.94
CA THR A 59 -17.57 11.21 0.23
C THR A 59 -17.08 11.88 1.49
N MET A 60 -15.77 12.07 1.62
CA MET A 60 -15.12 12.65 2.78
C MET A 60 -14.10 13.69 2.30
N PRO A 61 -14.54 14.96 2.14
CA PRO A 61 -13.64 16.08 1.88
C PRO A 61 -12.61 16.18 3.01
N GLY A 62 -11.33 16.18 2.67
CA GLY A 62 -10.23 16.14 3.65
C GLY A 62 -9.68 14.75 3.95
N ALA A 63 -10.24 13.68 3.35
CA ALA A 63 -9.68 12.34 3.49
C ALA A 63 -8.21 12.27 3.06
N THR A 64 -7.43 11.54 3.85
CA THR A 64 -6.01 11.31 3.66
C THR A 64 -5.74 9.88 3.15
N ALA A 65 -4.48 9.57 2.87
CA ALA A 65 -4.04 8.22 2.57
C ALA A 65 -4.41 7.20 3.66
N ARG A 66 -4.45 7.64 4.93
CA ARG A 66 -4.79 6.80 6.09
C ARG A 66 -6.22 6.29 6.02
N ASP A 67 -7.13 7.10 5.53
CA ASP A 67 -8.56 6.79 5.44
C ASP A 67 -8.90 5.80 4.32
N PHE A 68 -7.92 5.42 3.50
CA PHE A 68 -8.15 4.56 2.37
C PHE A 68 -8.55 3.15 2.82
N PRO A 69 -9.68 2.58 2.33
CA PRO A 69 -10.14 1.28 2.80
C PRO A 69 -9.22 0.14 2.36
N VAL A 70 -8.85 -0.75 3.29
CA VAL A 70 -8.07 -1.98 3.01
C VAL A 70 -8.77 -2.81 1.94
N GLY A 71 -10.10 -2.91 2.03
CA GLY A 71 -10.95 -3.62 1.07
C GLY A 71 -10.90 -3.07 -0.36
N ARG A 72 -10.31 -1.90 -0.61
CA ARG A 72 -10.16 -1.30 -1.95
C ARG A 72 -8.70 -1.18 -2.42
N SER A 73 -7.75 -1.66 -1.62
CA SER A 73 -6.33 -1.67 -1.96
C SER A 73 -5.96 -2.63 -3.09
N ALA A 74 -4.74 -2.45 -3.60
CA ALA A 74 -4.06 -3.34 -4.52
C ALA A 74 -3.71 -4.73 -3.95
N LEU A 75 -3.95 -4.99 -2.66
CA LEU A 75 -3.63 -6.29 -2.06
C LEU A 75 -4.45 -7.44 -2.69
N PRO A 76 -3.89 -8.66 -2.75
CA PRO A 76 -4.63 -9.85 -3.15
C PRO A 76 -5.95 -10.00 -2.37
N ALA A 77 -7.01 -10.43 -3.05
CA ALA A 77 -8.35 -10.53 -2.44
C ALA A 77 -8.38 -11.36 -1.14
N GLY A 78 -7.66 -12.48 -1.11
CA GLY A 78 -7.51 -13.29 0.09
C GLY A 78 -6.83 -12.55 1.24
N LEU A 79 -5.80 -11.75 0.95
CA LEU A 79 -5.11 -10.95 1.96
C LEU A 79 -6.01 -9.81 2.48
N ARG A 80 -6.72 -9.09 1.59
CA ARG A 80 -7.73 -8.11 2.01
C ARG A 80 -8.77 -8.73 2.93
N GLY A 81 -9.28 -9.90 2.57
CA GLY A 81 -10.27 -10.62 3.38
C GLY A 81 -9.75 -11.07 4.74
N ILE A 82 -8.46 -11.39 4.88
CA ILE A 82 -7.86 -11.70 6.18
C ILE A 82 -7.75 -10.42 7.02
N LEU A 83 -7.22 -9.34 6.45
CA LEU A 83 -7.05 -8.07 7.15
C LEU A 83 -8.38 -7.47 7.61
N THR A 84 -9.41 -7.46 6.75
CA THR A 84 -10.74 -6.98 7.13
C THR A 84 -11.37 -7.85 8.23
N ARG A 85 -11.20 -9.17 8.19
CA ARG A 85 -11.71 -10.07 9.25
C ARG A 85 -10.98 -9.87 10.58
N ALA A 86 -9.71 -9.48 10.54
CA ALA A 86 -8.94 -9.11 11.73
C ALA A 86 -9.26 -7.70 12.26
N GLY A 87 -10.20 -6.98 11.63
CA GLY A 87 -10.67 -5.68 12.12
C GLY A 87 -10.00 -4.48 11.45
N TYR A 88 -9.02 -4.66 10.57
CA TYR A 88 -8.37 -3.56 9.86
C TYR A 88 -9.26 -3.06 8.71
N ARG A 89 -9.82 -1.86 8.88
CA ARG A 89 -10.75 -1.22 7.95
C ARG A 89 -10.01 -0.28 7.00
N THR A 90 -9.04 0.46 7.52
CA THR A 90 -8.30 1.51 6.81
C THR A 90 -6.80 1.20 6.72
N LEU A 91 -6.08 1.91 5.84
CA LEU A 91 -4.62 1.83 5.81
C LEU A 91 -3.98 2.45 7.06
N GLY A 92 -4.64 3.42 7.69
CA GLY A 92 -4.24 3.99 8.99
C GLY A 92 -4.21 2.92 10.08
N ASP A 93 -5.26 2.10 10.18
CA ASP A 93 -5.32 1.01 11.16
C ASP A 93 -4.13 0.04 11.02
N LEU A 94 -3.71 -0.22 9.77
CA LEU A 94 -2.55 -1.06 9.47
C LEU A 94 -1.23 -0.36 9.80
N ALA A 95 -1.13 0.95 9.51
CA ALA A 95 0.04 1.74 9.82
C ALA A 95 0.29 1.80 11.34
N ASP A 96 -0.76 2.07 12.12
CA ASP A 96 -0.68 2.13 13.58
C ASP A 96 -0.29 0.78 14.16
N ARG A 97 -0.86 -0.31 13.63
CA ARG A 97 -0.54 -1.65 14.08
C ARG A 97 0.93 -2.05 13.87
N ILE A 98 1.55 -1.58 12.78
CA ILE A 98 2.96 -1.87 12.47
C ILE A 98 3.90 -0.95 13.24
N ALA A 99 3.46 0.27 13.56
CA ALA A 99 4.23 1.22 14.36
C ALA A 99 4.24 0.85 15.86
N ASP A 100 3.17 0.21 16.35
CA ASP A 100 3.07 -0.25 17.73
C ASP A 100 4.03 -1.42 18.01
N ARG A 101 5.04 -1.16 18.85
CA ARG A 101 6.06 -2.15 19.27
C ARG A 101 5.58 -3.07 20.39
N ASP A 102 4.51 -2.69 21.11
CA ASP A 102 4.02 -3.40 22.29
C ASP A 102 2.91 -4.39 21.94
N GLN A 103 2.23 -4.20 20.82
CA GLN A 103 1.28 -5.18 20.29
C GLN A 103 1.98 -6.20 19.39
N PRO A 104 1.59 -7.51 19.43
CA PRO A 104 2.20 -8.64 18.73
C PRO A 104 2.84 -8.32 17.35
N GLY A 105 2.27 -8.63 16.22
CA GLY A 105 2.78 -8.10 14.95
C GLY A 105 1.89 -8.60 13.86
N LEU A 106 2.08 -8.15 12.62
CA LEU A 106 1.41 -8.83 11.51
C LEU A 106 1.92 -10.27 11.38
N GLU A 107 3.12 -10.54 11.90
CA GLU A 107 3.80 -11.82 12.01
C GLU A 107 3.04 -12.84 12.85
N THR A 108 2.25 -12.40 13.84
CA THR A 108 1.49 -13.29 14.72
C THR A 108 0.09 -13.59 14.20
N MET A 109 -0.31 -13.00 13.08
CA MET A 109 -1.66 -13.19 12.54
C MET A 109 -1.78 -14.49 11.74
N PRO A 110 -2.79 -15.34 12.04
CA PRO A 110 -3.04 -16.54 11.26
C PRO A 110 -3.26 -16.24 9.78
N GLY A 111 -2.49 -16.91 8.92
CA GLY A 111 -2.56 -16.72 7.47
C GLY A 111 -1.78 -15.52 6.93
N LEU A 112 -1.02 -14.79 7.75
CA LEU A 112 -0.03 -13.82 7.29
C LEU A 112 1.37 -14.42 7.36
N GLY A 113 1.77 -15.11 6.29
CA GLY A 113 3.18 -15.48 6.11
C GLY A 113 4.06 -14.28 5.76
N PRO A 114 5.39 -14.43 5.82
CA PRO A 114 6.37 -13.37 5.58
C PRO A 114 6.18 -12.67 4.23
N VAL A 115 5.78 -13.42 3.19
CA VAL A 115 5.45 -12.88 1.87
C VAL A 115 4.30 -11.88 1.95
N ARG A 116 3.19 -12.23 2.62
CA ARG A 116 2.00 -11.37 2.73
C ARG A 116 2.30 -10.12 3.54
N ILE A 117 3.12 -10.24 4.57
CA ILE A 117 3.57 -9.12 5.39
C ILE A 117 4.39 -8.13 4.55
N ARG A 118 5.31 -8.62 3.72
CA ARG A 118 6.04 -7.77 2.77
C ARG A 118 5.11 -6.97 1.86
N LEU A 119 4.01 -7.56 1.39
CA LEU A 119 3.03 -6.86 0.55
C LEU A 119 2.31 -5.75 1.31
N VAL A 120 1.93 -6.01 2.57
CA VAL A 120 1.29 -4.99 3.41
C VAL A 120 2.26 -3.83 3.65
N ARG A 121 3.51 -4.12 3.99
CA ARG A 121 4.56 -3.10 4.18
C ARG A 121 4.78 -2.29 2.90
N ALA A 122 4.90 -2.95 1.75
CA ALA A 122 5.08 -2.27 0.45
C ALA A 122 3.87 -1.39 0.07
N LEU A 123 2.64 -1.82 0.40
CA LEU A 123 1.45 -0.99 0.22
C LEU A 123 1.50 0.26 1.12
N LEU A 124 1.91 0.12 2.37
CA LEU A 124 1.99 1.28 3.27
C LEU A 124 3.10 2.24 2.86
N ASP A 125 4.26 1.73 2.41
CA ASP A 125 5.32 2.55 1.80
C ASP A 125 4.78 3.35 0.61
N GLU A 126 4.00 2.72 -0.27
CA GLU A 126 3.40 3.37 -1.44
C GLU A 126 2.49 4.56 -1.08
N PHE A 127 1.77 4.45 0.03
CA PHE A 127 0.90 5.51 0.52
C PHE A 127 1.62 6.49 1.48
N GLY A 128 2.93 6.35 1.68
CA GLY A 128 3.71 7.17 2.62
C GLY A 128 3.32 6.94 4.08
N LEU A 129 2.80 5.75 4.42
CA LEU A 129 2.23 5.44 5.73
C LEU A 129 3.12 4.55 6.59
N ARG A 130 4.25 4.06 6.08
CA ARG A 130 5.25 3.44 6.94
C ARG A 130 5.93 4.54 7.72
N ALA A 131 5.82 4.50 9.04
CA ALA A 131 6.59 5.35 9.92
C ALA A 131 8.08 5.15 9.62
N GLY A 132 8.65 6.04 8.84
CA GLY A 132 10.06 6.36 8.96
C GLY A 132 10.21 7.07 10.29
N SER A 133 11.11 6.59 11.15
CA SER A 133 11.57 7.31 12.34
C SER A 133 12.03 8.75 12.05
N SER A 134 12.19 9.11 10.78
CA SER A 134 12.52 10.46 10.30
C SER A 134 11.37 11.47 10.38
N ASP A 135 10.10 11.05 10.24
CA ASP A 135 8.99 12.01 10.18
C ASP A 135 8.55 12.47 11.57
N LEU A 136 8.66 11.62 12.58
CA LEU A 136 8.36 12.02 13.96
C LEU A 136 9.42 12.97 14.50
N GLN A 137 10.70 12.69 14.26
CA GLN A 137 11.79 13.58 14.65
C GLN A 137 11.70 14.92 13.92
N ALA A 138 11.47 14.92 12.60
CA ALA A 138 11.31 16.14 11.82
C ALA A 138 10.03 16.92 12.21
N ALA A 139 8.93 16.24 12.55
CA ALA A 139 7.71 16.88 13.04
C ALA A 139 7.89 17.44 14.46
N ILE A 140 8.64 16.75 15.33
CA ILE A 140 8.99 17.24 16.67
C ILE A 140 9.90 18.47 16.56
N GLU A 141 10.94 18.43 15.72
CA GLU A 141 11.83 19.58 15.48
C GLU A 141 11.12 20.75 14.78
N ALA A 142 10.08 20.49 13.98
CA ALA A 142 9.25 21.55 13.41
C ALA A 142 8.30 22.19 14.44
N LEU A 143 7.86 21.43 15.45
CA LEU A 143 7.01 21.91 16.54
C LEU A 143 7.82 22.57 17.67
N PHE A 144 9.08 22.17 17.84
CA PHE A 144 9.99 22.64 18.87
C PHE A 144 11.35 23.00 18.25
N PRO A 145 11.45 24.15 17.57
CA PRO A 145 12.67 24.55 16.86
C PRO A 145 13.88 24.75 17.79
N ASP A 146 13.65 24.96 19.10
CA ASP A 146 14.67 25.11 20.14
C ASP A 146 15.39 23.79 20.50
N LEU A 147 14.93 22.65 19.96
CA LEU A 147 15.57 21.33 20.14
C LEU A 147 16.56 20.99 19.01
N ARG A 148 16.80 21.90 18.07
CA ARG A 148 17.84 21.77 17.04
C ARG A 148 19.17 22.26 17.60
N ASP A 149 19.96 21.36 18.17
CA ASP A 149 21.40 21.59 18.42
C ASP A 149 22.22 21.53 17.12
#